data_AF-A0A2N5ZQ85-F1
#
_entry.id   AF-A0A2N5ZQ85-F1
#
_cell.length_a   1.000
_cell.length_b   1.000
_cell.length_c   1.000
_cell.angle_alpha   90.00
_cell.angle_beta   90.00
_cell.angle_gamma   90.00
#
_symmetry.space_group_name_H-M   'P 1'
#
loop_
_entity.id
_entity.type
_entity.pdbx_description
1 polymer ?
#
loop_
_entity_poly.entity_id
_entity_poly.type
_entity_poly.pdbx_seq_one_letter_code
_entity_poly.pdbx_strand_id
1 'polypeptide(L)'
;MSNEQFPENELGKNSKLALYLTNTYIYDFKNDLAGINEEELKKFKKIADNDEWIKKTVSDLYRMISFSFIIDTNFKDKYLKKAKEFKADIEPIKEFKEITKLVDDVKKDSKIFFKEGRELNDKKYQQEIEKRISSIEVTSQDISFLLTLFSTLFLISGIIYSKLYFYLLGVNISDFFSINDYLASSIDTLIITFFSIAIGIIFYFLGAKDRLKTTIYEEQFSTESASRKKLFYNIIVISIVCIISFFVSYYKHNALHYNLLYPPILFVFFRFFWSIPIWQYFKNPEKIGLILMSFSTFIISLILTALTYSTEILKKEVKDDTCRVILNNTNIDTSNLVFITSNSSNVFMLDVSTKKVKIIPLYNIESIETKVPK
;
A
#
# COMPACT_ATOMS: atom_id res chain seq x y z
N MET A 1 -32.90 0.62 -8.09
CA MET A 1 -33.91 1.66 -7.79
C MET A 1 -33.35 2.94 -7.15
N SER A 2 -33.01 3.03 -5.84
CA SER A 2 -32.59 4.34 -5.25
C SER A 2 -31.35 4.93 -5.92
N ASN A 3 -30.34 4.11 -6.22
CA ASN A 3 -29.13 4.51 -6.94
C ASN A 3 -29.38 5.00 -8.39
N GLU A 4 -30.47 4.57 -9.02
CA GLU A 4 -30.83 4.99 -10.39
C GLU A 4 -31.67 6.26 -10.38
N GLN A 5 -32.53 6.41 -9.37
CA GLN A 5 -33.45 7.54 -9.25
C GLN A 5 -32.79 8.78 -8.67
N PHE A 6 -31.73 8.59 -7.88
CA PHE A 6 -30.92 9.65 -7.28
C PHE A 6 -29.43 9.35 -7.49
N PRO A 7 -28.94 9.36 -8.73
CA PRO A 7 -27.55 9.08 -9.04
C PRO A 7 -26.59 10.09 -8.40
N GLU A 8 -27.06 11.32 -8.15
CA GLU A 8 -26.33 12.41 -7.50
C GLU A 8 -26.10 12.20 -6.00
N ASN A 9 -26.96 11.43 -5.33
CA ASN A 9 -26.88 11.23 -3.88
C ASN A 9 -25.74 10.28 -3.50
N GLU A 10 -25.04 10.53 -2.39
CA GLU A 10 -24.10 9.56 -1.80
C GLU A 10 -24.77 8.18 -1.60
N LEU A 11 -24.02 7.09 -1.82
CA LEU A 11 -24.55 5.72 -1.71
C LEU A 11 -25.16 5.44 -0.32
N GLY A 12 -24.60 6.00 0.73
CA GLY A 12 -25.11 5.92 2.10
C GLY A 12 -26.49 6.58 2.22
N LYS A 13 -26.70 7.73 1.58
CA LYS A 13 -28.01 8.40 1.55
C LYS A 13 -29.05 7.57 0.78
N ASN A 14 -28.67 6.99 -0.36
CA ASN A 14 -29.53 6.08 -1.11
C ASN A 14 -29.84 4.77 -0.37
N SER A 15 -28.90 4.29 0.45
CA SER A 15 -29.10 3.14 1.34
C SER A 15 -30.09 3.48 2.45
N LYS A 16 -30.00 4.66 3.06
CA LYS A 16 -30.98 5.14 4.05
C LYS A 16 -32.39 5.28 3.43
N LEU A 17 -32.50 5.83 2.22
CA LEU A 17 -33.77 5.88 1.48
C LEU A 17 -34.39 4.49 1.26
N ALA A 18 -33.56 3.50 0.89
CA ALA A 18 -34.03 2.12 0.76
C ALA A 18 -34.49 1.53 2.11
N LEU A 19 -33.72 1.75 3.18
CA LEU A 19 -34.09 1.31 4.54
C LEU A 19 -35.39 1.93 5.03
N TYR A 20 -35.67 3.20 4.68
CA TYR A 20 -36.94 3.85 4.98
C TYR A 20 -38.13 3.09 4.38
N LEU A 21 -38.05 2.77 3.08
CA LEU A 21 -39.11 2.04 2.40
C LEU A 21 -39.29 0.64 2.97
N THR A 22 -38.19 -0.07 3.25
CA THR A 22 -38.24 -1.37 3.91
C THR A 22 -38.97 -1.28 5.26
N ASN A 23 -38.63 -0.28 6.09
CA ASN A 23 -39.30 -0.06 7.37
C ASN A 23 -40.78 0.28 7.23
N THR A 24 -41.11 1.09 6.22
CA THR A 24 -42.49 1.51 5.94
C THR A 24 -43.33 0.34 5.45
N TYR A 25 -42.85 -0.44 4.49
CA TYR A 25 -43.63 -1.49 3.84
C TYR A 25 -43.62 -2.84 4.56
N ILE A 26 -42.57 -3.16 5.31
CA ILE A 26 -42.44 -4.48 5.98
C ILE A 26 -42.79 -4.36 7.45
N TYR A 27 -42.17 -3.39 8.14
CA TYR A 27 -42.26 -3.26 9.59
C TYR A 27 -43.38 -2.30 10.04
N ASP A 28 -44.07 -1.64 9.11
CA ASP A 28 -45.12 -0.64 9.38
C ASP A 28 -44.64 0.46 10.34
N PHE A 29 -43.34 0.79 10.22
CA PHE A 29 -42.64 1.67 11.13
C PHE A 29 -42.00 2.81 10.36
N LYS A 30 -42.41 4.04 10.67
CA LYS A 30 -41.77 5.24 10.14
C LYS A 30 -40.63 5.62 11.07
N ASN A 31 -39.42 5.27 10.64
CA ASN A 31 -38.22 5.79 11.27
C ASN A 31 -37.96 7.20 10.76
N ASP A 32 -37.77 8.16 11.66
CA ASP A 32 -37.14 9.43 11.34
C ASP A 32 -35.67 9.17 11.03
N LEU A 33 -35.37 9.04 9.73
CA LEU A 33 -34.00 8.91 9.28
C LEU A 33 -33.36 10.29 9.23
N ALA A 34 -32.50 10.57 10.21
CA ALA A 34 -31.72 11.79 10.26
C ALA A 34 -30.94 12.02 8.94
N GLY A 35 -31.11 13.21 8.36
CA GLY A 35 -30.35 13.69 7.20
C GLY A 35 -30.94 13.39 5.82
N ILE A 36 -32.22 13.03 5.71
CA ILE A 36 -32.92 12.87 4.42
C ILE A 36 -34.00 13.93 4.28
N ASN A 37 -34.11 14.55 3.10
CA ASN A 37 -35.17 15.52 2.81
C ASN A 37 -36.53 14.82 2.66
N GLU A 38 -37.58 15.35 3.30
CA GLU A 38 -38.95 14.87 3.16
C GLU A 38 -39.44 14.83 1.70
N GLU A 39 -39.02 15.77 0.86
CA GLU A 39 -39.44 15.81 -0.55
C GLU A 39 -38.85 14.64 -1.34
N GLU A 40 -37.58 14.29 -1.08
CA GLU A 40 -36.94 13.11 -1.66
C GLU A 40 -37.62 11.82 -1.20
N LEU A 41 -37.97 11.73 0.09
CA LEU A 41 -38.72 10.60 0.64
C LEU A 41 -40.10 10.47 0.00
N LYS A 42 -40.84 11.57 -0.15
CA LYS A 42 -42.15 11.59 -0.82
C LYS A 42 -42.04 11.16 -2.28
N LYS A 43 -41.03 11.67 -3.00
CA LYS A 43 -40.76 11.29 -4.39
C LYS A 43 -40.40 9.81 -4.50
N PHE A 44 -39.49 9.32 -3.66
CA PHE A 44 -39.05 7.93 -3.68
C PHE A 44 -40.18 6.96 -3.31
N LYS A 45 -40.97 7.31 -2.29
CA LYS A 45 -42.17 6.55 -1.91
C LYS A 45 -43.18 6.53 -3.04
N LYS A 46 -43.44 7.64 -3.72
CA LYS A 46 -44.36 7.68 -4.88
C LYS A 46 -43.90 6.76 -6.00
N ILE A 47 -42.59 6.64 -6.26
CA ILE A 47 -42.07 5.71 -7.26
C ILE A 47 -42.30 4.27 -6.79
N ALA A 48 -41.98 3.96 -5.54
CA ALA A 48 -42.17 2.61 -4.99
C ALA A 48 -43.65 2.19 -4.92
N ASP A 49 -44.53 3.12 -4.58
CA ASP A 49 -45.99 2.95 -4.59
C ASP A 49 -46.54 2.72 -6.01
N ASN A 50 -45.76 2.95 -7.06
CA ASN A 50 -46.14 2.68 -8.46
C ASN A 50 -45.37 1.49 -9.07
N ASP A 51 -44.38 0.95 -8.36
CA ASP A 51 -43.56 -0.15 -8.85
C ASP A 51 -44.27 -1.50 -8.67
N GLU A 52 -44.57 -2.18 -9.79
CA GLU A 52 -45.27 -3.47 -9.76
C GLU A 52 -44.48 -4.57 -9.07
N TRP A 53 -43.14 -4.56 -9.21
CA TRP A 53 -42.29 -5.57 -8.61
C TRP A 53 -42.25 -5.41 -7.09
N ILE A 54 -42.17 -4.17 -6.58
CA ILE A 54 -42.24 -3.90 -5.13
C ILE A 54 -43.60 -4.32 -4.58
N LYS A 55 -44.71 -3.91 -5.22
CA LYS A 55 -46.07 -4.30 -4.80
C LYS A 55 -46.23 -5.81 -4.74
N LYS A 56 -45.79 -6.51 -5.79
CA LYS A 56 -45.84 -7.97 -5.86
C LYS A 56 -45.03 -8.59 -4.72
N THR A 57 -43.78 -8.18 -4.55
CA THR A 57 -42.86 -8.76 -3.55
C THR A 57 -43.34 -8.54 -2.12
N VAL A 58 -43.79 -7.32 -1.78
CA VAL A 58 -44.33 -7.00 -0.45
C VAL A 58 -45.64 -7.75 -0.21
N SER A 59 -46.50 -7.84 -1.22
CA SER A 59 -47.73 -8.61 -1.13
C SER A 59 -47.47 -10.10 -0.92
N ASP A 60 -46.53 -10.68 -1.66
CA ASP A 60 -46.15 -12.10 -1.53
C ASP A 60 -45.50 -12.38 -0.16
N LEU A 61 -44.72 -11.45 0.38
CA LEU A 61 -44.19 -11.54 1.75
C LEU A 61 -45.33 -11.62 2.78
N TYR A 62 -46.31 -10.70 2.73
CA TYR A 62 -47.44 -10.74 3.66
C TYR A 62 -48.33 -11.97 3.45
N ARG A 63 -48.43 -12.48 2.23
CA ARG A 63 -49.12 -13.73 1.89
C ARG A 63 -48.43 -14.93 2.54
N MET A 64 -47.10 -14.98 2.51
CA MET A 64 -46.30 -16.00 3.19
C MET A 64 -46.41 -15.91 4.72
N ILE A 65 -46.37 -14.69 5.28
CA ILE A 65 -46.58 -14.47 6.72
C ILE A 65 -47.98 -14.94 7.12
N SER A 66 -49.03 -14.59 6.35
CA SER A 66 -50.41 -15.07 6.59
C SER A 66 -50.48 -16.59 6.63
N PHE A 67 -49.81 -17.29 5.70
CA PHE A 67 -49.74 -18.75 5.71
C PHE A 67 -49.06 -19.31 6.97
N SER A 68 -48.03 -18.63 7.50
CA SER A 68 -47.36 -19.07 8.74
C SER A 68 -48.28 -19.04 9.97
N PHE A 69 -49.36 -18.25 9.92
CA PHE A 69 -50.39 -18.16 10.96
C PHE A 69 -51.65 -18.96 10.62
N ILE A 70 -51.56 -20.06 9.86
CA ILE A 70 -52.74 -20.81 9.40
C ILE A 70 -53.71 -21.25 10.52
N ILE A 71 -53.18 -21.45 11.73
CA ILE A 71 -53.92 -21.84 12.95
C ILE A 71 -54.58 -20.63 13.64
N ASP A 72 -53.92 -19.47 13.62
CA ASP A 72 -54.43 -18.25 14.24
C ASP A 72 -55.13 -17.39 13.18
N THR A 73 -56.44 -17.57 13.09
CA THR A 73 -57.29 -16.90 12.10
C THR A 73 -57.21 -15.38 12.19
N ASN A 74 -57.04 -14.81 13.38
CA ASN A 74 -56.94 -13.35 13.55
C ASN A 74 -55.67 -12.80 12.89
N PHE A 75 -54.51 -13.44 13.12
CA PHE A 75 -53.27 -13.02 12.48
C PHE A 75 -53.24 -13.36 10.99
N LYS A 76 -53.75 -14.53 10.61
CA LYS A 76 -53.88 -14.93 9.20
C LYS A 76 -54.64 -13.89 8.39
N ASP A 77 -55.83 -13.50 8.85
CA ASP A 77 -56.69 -12.55 8.15
C ASP A 77 -56.11 -11.14 8.16
N LYS A 78 -55.47 -10.73 9.27
CA LYS A 78 -54.75 -9.46 9.36
C LYS A 78 -53.66 -9.34 8.29
N TYR A 79 -52.80 -10.35 8.14
CA TYR A 79 -51.72 -10.32 7.15
C TYR A 79 -52.21 -10.53 5.72
N LEU A 80 -53.28 -11.31 5.51
CA LEU A 80 -53.90 -11.43 4.19
C LEU A 80 -54.55 -10.12 3.75
N LYS A 81 -55.18 -9.39 4.68
CA LYS A 81 -55.72 -8.05 4.43
C LYS A 81 -54.59 -7.10 4.01
N LYS A 82 -53.46 -7.11 4.73
CA LYS A 82 -52.27 -6.33 4.35
C LYS A 82 -51.75 -6.70 2.96
N ALA A 83 -51.70 -7.98 2.59
CA ALA A 83 -51.32 -8.36 1.23
C ALA A 83 -52.26 -7.74 0.17
N LYS A 84 -53.58 -7.77 0.43
CA LYS A 84 -54.59 -7.19 -0.45
C LYS A 84 -54.51 -5.67 -0.60
N GLU A 85 -53.94 -4.95 0.37
CA GLU A 85 -53.68 -3.51 0.25
C GLU A 85 -52.67 -3.19 -0.88
N PHE A 86 -51.76 -4.12 -1.19
CA PHE A 86 -50.79 -3.98 -2.29
C PHE A 86 -51.27 -4.58 -3.59
N LYS A 87 -52.04 -5.68 -3.54
CA LYS A 87 -52.62 -6.34 -4.72
C LYS A 87 -53.99 -6.94 -4.39
N ALA A 88 -55.05 -6.31 -4.88
CA ALA A 88 -56.44 -6.65 -4.52
C ALA A 88 -56.81 -8.11 -4.82
N ASP A 89 -56.31 -8.67 -5.93
CA ASP A 89 -56.70 -9.99 -6.43
C ASP A 89 -55.85 -11.14 -5.86
N ILE A 90 -55.16 -10.94 -4.73
CA ILE A 90 -54.32 -11.99 -4.14
C ILE A 90 -55.14 -13.01 -3.32
N GLU A 91 -54.96 -14.28 -3.67
CA GLU A 91 -55.51 -15.43 -2.94
C GLU A 91 -54.56 -15.89 -1.82
N PRO A 92 -55.09 -16.47 -0.72
CA PRO A 92 -54.28 -17.12 0.30
C PRO A 92 -53.53 -18.33 -0.28
N ILE A 93 -52.31 -18.56 0.21
CA ILE A 93 -51.52 -19.74 -0.16
C ILE A 93 -52.24 -20.99 0.34
N LYS A 94 -52.41 -21.97 -0.56
CA LYS A 94 -53.09 -23.23 -0.23
C LYS A 94 -52.07 -24.31 0.14
N GLU A 95 -50.90 -24.29 -0.51
CA GLU A 95 -49.89 -25.34 -0.36
C GLU A 95 -48.48 -24.79 -0.11
N PHE A 96 -47.69 -25.54 0.67
CA PHE A 96 -46.28 -25.21 0.92
C PHE A 96 -45.44 -25.15 -0.37
N LYS A 97 -45.82 -25.88 -1.42
CA LYS A 97 -45.14 -25.85 -2.72
C LYS A 97 -45.16 -24.46 -3.37
N GLU A 98 -46.19 -23.66 -3.11
CA GLU A 98 -46.25 -22.28 -3.58
C GLU A 98 -45.22 -21.41 -2.87
N ILE A 99 -44.98 -21.63 -1.57
CA ILE A 99 -43.96 -20.92 -0.78
C ILE A 99 -42.57 -21.21 -1.35
N THR A 100 -42.26 -22.47 -1.63
CA THR A 100 -40.96 -22.82 -2.23
C THR A 100 -40.75 -22.12 -3.56
N LYS A 101 -41.80 -22.03 -4.39
CA LYS A 101 -41.74 -21.32 -5.68
C LYS A 101 -41.50 -19.82 -5.49
N LEU A 102 -42.23 -19.18 -4.58
CA LEU A 102 -42.04 -17.75 -4.27
C LEU A 102 -40.62 -17.46 -3.77
N VAL A 103 -40.09 -18.30 -2.89
CA VAL A 103 -38.71 -18.16 -2.37
C VAL A 103 -37.69 -18.29 -3.50
N ASP A 104 -37.87 -19.23 -4.42
CA ASP A 104 -36.95 -19.43 -5.54
C ASP A 104 -37.01 -18.29 -6.55
N ASP A 105 -38.20 -17.77 -6.84
CA ASP A 105 -38.40 -16.59 -7.68
C ASP A 105 -37.71 -15.35 -7.07
N VAL A 106 -37.91 -15.11 -5.76
CA VAL A 106 -37.25 -14.00 -5.05
C VAL A 106 -35.73 -14.17 -5.02
N LYS A 107 -35.22 -15.40 -4.84
CA LYS A 107 -33.76 -15.66 -4.89
C LYS A 107 -33.19 -15.36 -6.27
N LYS A 108 -33.89 -15.71 -7.34
CA LYS A 108 -33.47 -15.45 -8.72
C LYS A 108 -33.43 -13.95 -8.98
N ASP A 109 -34.49 -13.24 -8.65
CA ASP A 109 -34.59 -11.79 -8.81
C ASP A 109 -33.53 -11.08 -7.97
N SER A 110 -33.35 -11.49 -6.72
CA SER A 110 -32.33 -10.95 -5.83
C SER A 110 -30.92 -11.05 -6.42
N LYS A 111 -30.56 -12.18 -7.06
CA LYS A 111 -29.26 -12.31 -7.76
C LYS A 111 -29.11 -11.29 -8.89
N ILE A 112 -30.17 -11.02 -9.64
CA ILE A 112 -30.17 -10.03 -10.73
C ILE A 112 -29.97 -8.64 -10.14
N PHE A 113 -30.77 -8.25 -9.15
CA PHE A 113 -30.66 -6.94 -8.49
C PHE A 113 -29.31 -6.74 -7.80
N PHE A 114 -28.72 -7.77 -7.19
CA PHE A 114 -27.38 -7.68 -6.62
C PHE A 114 -26.31 -7.44 -7.69
N LYS A 115 -26.45 -8.06 -8.87
CA LYS A 115 -25.53 -7.86 -9.99
C LYS A 115 -25.66 -6.45 -10.54
N GLU A 116 -26.87 -6.00 -10.86
CA GLU A 116 -27.13 -4.66 -11.38
C GLU A 116 -26.73 -3.56 -10.38
N GLY A 117 -27.05 -3.75 -9.10
CA GLY A 117 -26.64 -2.84 -8.03
C GLY A 117 -25.12 -2.76 -7.89
N ARG A 118 -24.40 -3.88 -8.06
CA ARG A 118 -22.93 -3.87 -8.10
C ARG A 118 -22.41 -3.10 -9.30
N GLU A 119 -22.95 -3.34 -10.50
CA GLU A 119 -22.53 -2.63 -11.71
C GLU A 119 -22.75 -1.12 -11.62
N LEU A 120 -23.88 -0.68 -11.05
CA LEU A 120 -24.15 0.74 -10.81
C LEU A 120 -23.18 1.36 -9.79
N ASN A 121 -22.90 0.65 -8.70
CA ASN A 121 -21.92 1.10 -7.71
C ASN A 121 -20.51 1.17 -8.31
N ASP A 122 -20.11 0.19 -9.11
CA ASP A 122 -18.80 0.16 -9.78
C ASP A 122 -18.67 1.29 -10.79
N LYS A 123 -19.71 1.59 -11.58
CA LYS A 123 -19.72 2.75 -12.50
C LYS A 123 -19.56 4.07 -11.74
N LYS A 124 -20.33 4.26 -10.67
CA LYS A 124 -20.25 5.47 -9.84
C LYS A 124 -18.87 5.60 -9.19
N TYR A 125 -18.30 4.48 -8.75
CA TYR A 125 -16.96 4.43 -8.21
C TYR A 125 -15.90 4.86 -9.25
N GLN A 126 -15.97 4.36 -10.48
CA GLN A 126 -15.04 4.77 -11.55
C GLN A 126 -15.17 6.27 -11.88
N GLN A 127 -16.39 6.80 -11.95
CA GLN A 127 -16.60 8.24 -12.16
C GLN A 127 -15.97 9.10 -11.06
N GLU A 128 -16.05 8.66 -9.79
CA GLU A 128 -15.40 9.35 -8.68
C GLU A 128 -13.87 9.24 -8.72
N ILE A 129 -13.32 8.11 -9.21
CA ILE A 129 -11.87 7.99 -9.47
C ILE A 129 -11.43 9.00 -10.53
N GLU A 130 -12.11 9.03 -11.68
CA GLU A 130 -11.77 9.90 -12.81
C GLU A 130 -11.84 11.39 -12.46
N LYS A 131 -12.78 11.79 -11.59
CA LYS A 131 -12.85 13.16 -11.07
C LYS A 131 -11.66 13.54 -10.18
N ARG A 132 -11.10 12.58 -9.44
CA ARG A 132 -10.04 12.83 -8.43
C ARG A 132 -8.64 12.64 -8.99
N ILE A 133 -8.48 11.65 -9.86
CA ILE A 133 -7.21 11.33 -10.51
C ILE A 133 -7.31 11.82 -11.94
N SER A 134 -6.81 13.04 -12.17
CA SER A 134 -6.60 13.51 -13.54
C SER A 134 -5.70 12.53 -14.29
N SER A 135 -6.03 12.20 -15.53
CA SER A 135 -5.16 11.40 -16.40
C SER A 135 -3.77 12.02 -16.44
N ILE A 136 -2.76 11.23 -16.05
CA ILE A 136 -1.36 11.65 -16.16
C ILE A 136 -0.96 11.44 -17.62
N GLU A 137 -0.96 12.52 -18.39
CA GLU A 137 -0.31 12.51 -19.70
C GLU A 137 1.20 12.49 -19.48
N VAL A 138 1.83 11.35 -19.80
CA VAL A 138 3.28 11.22 -19.80
C VAL A 138 3.77 11.72 -21.14
N THR A 139 4.42 12.88 -21.15
CA THR A 139 5.03 13.43 -22.36
C THR A 139 6.43 12.84 -22.58
N SER A 140 6.95 12.95 -23.80
CA SER A 140 8.34 12.59 -24.08
C SER A 140 9.33 13.41 -23.24
N GLN A 141 9.00 14.66 -22.93
CA GLN A 141 9.81 15.52 -22.06
C GLN A 141 9.89 14.99 -20.62
N ASP A 142 8.80 14.45 -20.08
CA ASP A 142 8.79 13.84 -18.75
C ASP A 142 9.68 12.59 -18.69
N ILE A 143 9.66 11.79 -19.75
CA ILE A 143 10.53 10.60 -19.88
C ILE A 143 12.01 11.03 -19.94
N SER A 144 12.33 12.03 -20.77
CA SER A 144 13.70 12.56 -20.84
C SER A 144 14.15 13.13 -19.50
N PHE A 145 13.31 13.90 -18.82
CA PHE A 145 13.61 14.45 -17.49
C PHE A 145 13.86 13.33 -16.47
N LEU A 146 13.00 12.32 -16.41
CA LEU A 146 13.19 11.16 -15.53
C LEU A 146 14.48 10.44 -15.84
N LEU A 147 14.79 10.20 -17.13
CA LEU A 147 16.02 9.53 -17.54
C LEU A 147 17.25 10.33 -17.08
N THR A 148 17.28 11.64 -17.32
CA THR A 148 18.37 12.52 -16.88
C THR A 148 18.50 12.55 -15.36
N LEU A 149 17.38 12.63 -14.64
CA LEU A 149 17.36 12.58 -13.18
C LEU A 149 17.94 11.25 -12.69
N PHE A 150 17.45 10.11 -13.20
CA PHE A 150 17.96 8.78 -12.82
C PHE A 150 19.45 8.61 -13.14
N SER A 151 19.93 9.05 -14.30
CA SER A 151 21.36 8.99 -14.65
C SER A 151 22.22 9.85 -13.73
N THR A 152 21.74 11.04 -13.37
CA THR A 152 22.45 11.93 -12.45
C THR A 152 22.51 11.35 -11.05
N LEU A 153 21.37 10.83 -10.57
CA LEU A 153 21.28 10.17 -9.27
C LEU A 153 22.11 8.90 -9.21
N PHE A 154 22.14 8.13 -10.30
CA PHE A 154 22.99 6.97 -10.46
C PHE A 154 24.45 7.34 -10.20
N LEU A 155 24.96 8.38 -10.85
CA LEU A 155 26.36 8.78 -10.73
C LEU A 155 26.69 9.34 -9.33
N ILE A 156 25.82 10.19 -8.79
CA ILE A 156 25.97 10.76 -7.44
C ILE A 156 25.95 9.66 -6.38
N SER A 157 25.11 8.64 -6.56
CA SER A 157 24.93 7.58 -5.57
C SER A 157 26.16 6.70 -5.39
N GLY A 158 26.90 6.35 -6.45
CA GLY A 158 28.16 5.63 -6.32
C GLY A 158 29.19 6.44 -5.55
N ILE A 159 29.30 7.74 -5.84
CA ILE A 159 30.20 8.64 -5.12
C ILE A 159 29.84 8.69 -3.63
N ILE A 160 28.56 8.91 -3.29
CA ILE A 160 28.09 8.97 -1.90
C ILE A 160 28.32 7.63 -1.19
N TYR A 161 27.98 6.52 -1.84
CA TYR A 161 28.15 5.19 -1.30
C TYR A 161 29.63 4.90 -1.00
N SER A 162 30.52 5.05 -1.98
CA SER A 162 31.96 4.83 -1.80
C SER A 162 32.50 5.75 -0.72
N LYS A 163 32.09 7.03 -0.69
CA LYS A 163 32.53 7.97 0.34
C LYS A 163 32.14 7.51 1.74
N LEU A 164 30.88 7.15 1.96
CA LEU A 164 30.40 6.72 3.28
C LEU A 164 31.01 5.40 3.71
N TYR A 165 31.11 4.44 2.78
CA TYR A 165 31.68 3.13 3.02
C TYR A 165 33.15 3.21 3.47
N PHE A 166 33.97 3.99 2.75
CA PHE A 166 35.41 4.16 3.03
C PHE A 166 35.71 5.18 4.13
N TYR A 167 34.79 6.10 4.43
CA TYR A 167 34.98 7.11 5.48
C TYR A 167 35.20 6.46 6.86
N LEU A 168 34.38 5.48 7.22
CA LEU A 168 34.53 4.73 8.49
C LEU A 168 35.80 3.86 8.51
N LEU A 169 36.34 3.54 7.33
CA LEU A 169 37.61 2.83 7.17
C LEU A 169 38.83 3.78 7.19
N GLY A 170 38.61 5.09 7.32
CA GLY A 170 39.65 6.11 7.34
C GLY A 170 40.34 6.36 5.99
N VAL A 171 39.71 5.94 4.88
CA VAL A 171 40.26 6.10 3.54
C VAL A 171 39.64 7.31 2.86
N ASN A 172 40.48 8.22 2.37
CA ASN A 172 40.03 9.33 1.56
C ASN A 172 39.89 8.90 0.08
N ILE A 173 38.66 8.71 -0.38
CA ILE A 173 38.37 8.19 -1.73
C ILE A 173 38.87 9.11 -2.86
N SER A 174 39.03 10.41 -2.64
CA SER A 174 39.49 11.35 -3.68
C SER A 174 40.88 11.03 -4.20
N ASP A 175 41.68 10.36 -3.38
CA ASP A 175 43.10 10.14 -3.63
C ASP A 175 43.33 8.83 -4.41
N PHE A 176 42.33 7.94 -4.47
CA PHE A 176 42.49 6.58 -4.98
C PHE A 176 41.45 6.13 -6.00
N PHE A 177 40.30 6.81 -6.12
CA PHE A 177 39.19 6.38 -6.98
C PHE A 177 39.04 7.26 -8.22
N SER A 178 38.95 6.62 -9.38
CA SER A 178 38.64 7.24 -10.66
C SER A 178 37.13 7.28 -10.93
N ILE A 179 36.71 8.03 -11.95
CA ILE A 179 35.31 8.07 -12.41
C ILE A 179 34.79 6.66 -12.75
N ASN A 180 35.63 5.83 -13.37
CA ASN A 180 35.26 4.47 -13.76
C ASN A 180 34.98 3.58 -12.53
N ASP A 181 35.72 3.77 -11.44
CA ASP A 181 35.50 3.04 -10.20
C ASP A 181 34.17 3.44 -9.55
N TYR A 182 33.81 4.72 -9.59
CA TYR A 182 32.51 5.19 -9.11
C TYR A 182 31.36 4.64 -9.95
N LEU A 183 31.54 4.54 -11.27
CA LEU A 183 30.52 3.93 -12.15
C LEU A 183 30.34 2.44 -11.83
N ALA A 184 31.42 1.69 -11.66
CA ALA A 184 31.34 0.28 -11.27
C ALA A 184 30.65 0.11 -9.91
N SER A 185 31.06 0.88 -8.90
CA SER A 185 30.42 0.86 -7.57
C SER A 185 28.95 1.26 -7.60
N SER A 186 28.57 2.15 -8.53
CA SER A 186 27.17 2.52 -8.75
C SER A 186 26.37 1.34 -9.25
N ILE A 187 26.85 0.59 -10.24
CA ILE A 187 26.14 -0.57 -10.82
C ILE A 187 25.81 -1.60 -9.73
N ASP A 188 26.81 -2.03 -8.97
CA ASP A 188 26.65 -3.13 -8.00
C ASP A 188 25.69 -2.76 -6.85
N THR A 189 25.78 -1.52 -6.38
CA THR A 189 24.94 -1.04 -5.27
C THR A 189 23.53 -0.70 -5.73
N LEU A 190 23.41 -0.07 -6.90
CA LEU A 190 22.14 0.42 -7.41
C LEU A 190 21.24 -0.67 -7.96
N ILE A 191 21.75 -1.79 -8.47
CA ILE A 191 20.86 -2.83 -8.99
C ILE A 191 19.93 -3.34 -7.88
N ILE A 192 20.46 -3.62 -6.69
CA ILE A 192 19.69 -4.09 -5.53
C ILE A 192 18.76 -2.99 -5.01
N THR A 193 19.25 -1.75 -4.90
CA THR A 193 18.44 -0.62 -4.43
C THR A 193 17.34 -0.26 -5.44
N PHE A 194 17.63 -0.30 -6.74
CA PHE A 194 16.68 -0.05 -7.82
C PHE A 194 15.58 -1.11 -7.85
N PHE A 195 15.94 -2.39 -7.72
CA PHE A 195 14.96 -3.46 -7.63
C PHE A 195 14.05 -3.29 -6.41
N SER A 196 14.62 -2.89 -5.27
CA SER A 196 13.87 -2.59 -4.04
C SER A 196 12.94 -1.39 -4.22
N ILE A 197 13.38 -0.35 -4.92
CA ILE A 197 12.54 0.81 -5.26
C ILE A 197 11.43 0.42 -6.22
N ALA A 198 11.71 -0.35 -7.27
CA ALA A 198 10.71 -0.78 -8.23
C ALA A 198 9.60 -1.60 -7.55
N ILE A 199 9.98 -2.56 -6.70
CA ILE A 199 9.04 -3.33 -5.87
C ILE A 199 8.29 -2.39 -4.91
N GLY A 200 8.99 -1.47 -4.25
CA GLY A 200 8.39 -0.50 -3.34
C GLY A 200 7.36 0.41 -4.02
N ILE A 201 7.64 0.86 -5.25
CA ILE A 201 6.73 1.64 -6.08
C ILE A 201 5.48 0.82 -6.42
N ILE A 202 5.63 -0.46 -6.78
CA ILE A 202 4.49 -1.36 -7.03
C ILE A 202 3.61 -1.44 -5.78
N PHE A 203 4.19 -1.73 -4.61
CA PHE A 203 3.43 -1.79 -3.35
C PHE A 203 2.82 -0.44 -2.94
N TYR A 204 3.52 0.67 -3.22
CA TYR A 204 2.99 2.02 -3.00
C TYR A 204 1.76 2.26 -3.87
N PHE A 205 1.81 1.94 -5.16
CA PHE A 205 0.66 2.10 -6.06
C PHE A 205 -0.51 1.18 -5.69
N LEU A 206 -0.23 -0.07 -5.31
CA LEU A 206 -1.26 -0.97 -4.79
C LEU A 206 -1.91 -0.41 -3.52
N GLY A 207 -1.11 0.08 -2.57
CA GLY A 207 -1.59 0.71 -1.34
C GLY A 207 -2.34 2.01 -1.58
N ALA A 208 -1.87 2.86 -2.50
CA ALA A 208 -2.53 4.10 -2.88
C ALA A 208 -3.88 3.83 -3.55
N LYS A 209 -3.95 2.83 -4.43
CA LYS A 209 -5.20 2.38 -5.06
C LYS A 209 -6.20 1.87 -4.02
N ASP A 210 -5.76 1.02 -3.09
CA ASP A 210 -6.62 0.51 -2.01
C ASP A 210 -7.06 1.62 -1.06
N ARG A 211 -6.18 2.60 -0.79
CA ARG A 211 -6.50 3.75 0.04
C ARG A 211 -7.54 4.64 -0.63
N LEU A 212 -7.36 4.94 -1.91
CA LEU A 212 -8.31 5.71 -2.70
C LEU A 212 -9.68 5.02 -2.72
N LYS A 213 -9.70 3.69 -2.91
CA LYS A 213 -10.92 2.89 -2.82
C LYS A 213 -11.63 3.05 -1.48
N THR A 214 -10.86 2.93 -0.40
CA THR A 214 -11.38 3.04 0.96
C THR A 214 -11.90 4.45 1.24
N THR A 215 -11.20 5.48 0.81
CA THR A 215 -11.62 6.89 1.01
C THR A 215 -12.88 7.22 0.24
N ILE A 216 -12.98 6.80 -1.03
CA ILE A 216 -14.23 6.97 -1.80
C ILE A 216 -15.38 6.23 -1.11
N TYR A 217 -15.15 5.02 -0.60
CA TYR A 217 -16.17 4.28 0.15
C TYR A 217 -16.58 5.00 1.45
N GLU A 218 -15.61 5.45 2.25
CA GLU A 218 -15.83 6.19 3.50
C GLU A 218 -16.71 7.43 3.28
N GLU A 219 -16.39 8.21 2.24
CA GLU A 219 -17.17 9.40 1.86
C GLU A 219 -18.56 9.01 1.33
N GLN A 220 -18.64 8.05 0.41
CA GLN A 220 -19.92 7.62 -0.17
C GLN A 220 -20.88 7.05 0.87
N PHE A 221 -20.40 6.48 1.98
CA PHE A 221 -21.24 5.96 3.06
C PHE A 221 -21.26 6.85 4.31
N SER A 222 -20.55 7.97 4.31
CA SER A 222 -20.35 8.85 5.46
C SER A 222 -19.87 8.09 6.72
N THR A 223 -18.97 7.12 6.55
CA THR A 223 -18.43 6.28 7.64
C THR A 223 -16.93 6.46 7.78
N GLU A 224 -16.41 6.55 9.00
CA GLU A 224 -14.97 6.42 9.24
C GLU A 224 -14.60 4.93 9.33
N SER A 225 -13.71 4.44 8.46
CA SER A 225 -13.30 3.04 8.58
C SER A 225 -12.33 2.84 9.75
N ALA A 226 -12.62 1.83 10.57
CA ALA A 226 -11.69 1.35 11.59
C ALA A 226 -10.34 0.88 11.00
N SER A 227 -10.30 0.60 9.69
CA SER A 227 -9.09 0.15 8.98
C SER A 227 -7.94 1.16 9.05
N ARG A 228 -8.26 2.47 9.05
CA ARG A 228 -7.26 3.56 9.07
C ARG A 228 -6.43 3.55 10.35
N LYS A 229 -7.10 3.38 11.49
CA LYS A 229 -6.45 3.28 12.81
C LYS A 229 -5.59 2.01 12.89
N LYS A 230 -6.11 0.86 12.42
CA LYS A 230 -5.40 -0.42 12.42
C LYS A 230 -4.09 -0.37 11.63
N LEU A 231 -4.10 0.23 10.43
CA LEU A 231 -2.90 0.31 9.58
C LEU A 231 -1.82 1.19 10.21
N PHE A 232 -2.21 2.31 10.81
CA PHE A 232 -1.31 3.17 11.58
C PHE A 232 -0.68 2.43 12.78
N TYR A 233 -1.48 1.72 13.57
CA TYR A 233 -0.96 0.91 14.69
C TYR A 233 0.00 -0.19 14.20
N ASN A 234 -0.30 -0.86 13.09
CA ASN A 234 0.58 -1.87 12.51
C ASN A 234 1.95 -1.28 12.13
N ILE A 235 1.99 -0.08 11.52
CA ILE A 235 3.26 0.58 11.16
C ILE A 235 4.07 0.94 12.42
N ILE A 236 3.41 1.42 13.47
CA ILE A 236 4.06 1.70 14.76
C ILE A 236 4.66 0.42 15.35
N VAL A 237 3.89 -0.67 15.38
CA VAL A 237 4.35 -1.96 15.91
C VAL A 237 5.55 -2.47 15.11
N ILE A 238 5.50 -2.43 13.78
CA ILE A 238 6.63 -2.81 12.91
C ILE A 238 7.85 -1.96 13.23
N SER A 239 7.69 -0.64 13.37
CA SER A 239 8.78 0.28 13.69
C SER A 239 9.43 -0.05 15.04
N ILE A 240 8.63 -0.36 16.06
CA ILE A 240 9.11 -0.78 17.38
C ILE A 240 9.87 -2.10 17.29
N VAL A 241 9.33 -3.10 16.59
CA VAL A 241 9.98 -4.41 16.40
C VAL A 241 11.33 -4.23 15.71
N CYS A 242 11.40 -3.43 14.65
CA CYS A 242 12.64 -3.14 13.94
C CYS A 242 13.70 -2.47 14.83
N ILE A 243 13.30 -1.51 15.68
CA ILE A 243 14.20 -0.86 16.65
C ILE A 243 14.70 -1.89 17.68
N ILE A 244 13.83 -2.73 18.22
CA ILE A 244 14.22 -3.79 19.17
C ILE A 244 15.19 -4.77 18.49
N SER A 245 14.90 -5.21 17.27
CA SER A 245 15.78 -6.09 16.49
C SER A 245 17.15 -5.46 16.24
N PHE A 246 17.23 -4.15 15.99
CA PHE A 246 18.49 -3.43 15.86
C PHE A 246 19.34 -3.53 17.14
N PHE A 247 18.74 -3.25 18.31
CA PHE A 247 19.45 -3.37 19.60
C PHE A 247 19.80 -4.82 19.95
N VAL A 248 18.93 -5.79 19.65
CA VAL A 248 19.21 -7.21 19.87
C VAL A 248 20.36 -7.69 18.99
N SER A 249 20.42 -7.24 17.74
CA SER A 249 21.52 -7.55 16.82
C SER A 249 22.86 -7.03 17.37
N TYR A 250 22.86 -5.79 17.88
CA TYR A 250 24.04 -5.23 18.53
C TYR A 250 24.45 -6.04 19.76
N TYR A 251 23.50 -6.38 20.63
CA TYR A 251 23.80 -7.09 21.88
C TYR A 251 24.28 -8.54 21.66
N LYS A 252 23.63 -9.30 20.76
CA LYS A 252 23.91 -10.73 20.55
C LYS A 252 25.04 -11.00 19.58
N HIS A 253 25.11 -10.24 18.49
CA HIS A 253 26.03 -10.50 17.39
C HIS A 253 27.16 -9.47 17.33
N ASN A 254 27.18 -8.50 18.24
CA ASN A 254 28.05 -7.34 18.18
C ASN A 254 28.00 -6.68 16.79
N ALA A 255 26.85 -6.75 16.10
CA ALA A 255 26.65 -6.33 14.71
C ALA A 255 25.67 -5.14 14.67
N LEU A 256 25.97 -4.13 13.86
CA LEU A 256 25.12 -2.94 13.70
C LEU A 256 24.47 -3.00 12.33
N HIS A 257 23.32 -3.66 12.24
CA HIS A 257 22.54 -3.71 11.00
C HIS A 257 21.65 -2.46 10.89
N TYR A 258 22.24 -1.34 10.48
CA TYR A 258 21.53 -0.05 10.33
C TYR A 258 20.33 -0.13 9.38
N ASN A 259 20.30 -1.09 8.46
CA ASN A 259 19.15 -1.36 7.59
C ASN A 259 17.86 -1.64 8.38
N LEU A 260 17.94 -2.13 9.63
CA LEU A 260 16.76 -2.31 10.49
C LEU A 260 16.14 -0.97 10.95
N LEU A 261 16.89 0.13 10.90
CA LEU A 261 16.37 1.47 11.21
C LEU A 261 15.61 2.09 10.02
N TYR A 262 15.56 1.43 8.88
CA TYR A 262 14.91 1.97 7.69
C TYR A 262 13.40 2.21 7.87
N PRO A 263 12.58 1.26 8.34
CA PRO A 263 11.15 1.50 8.57
C PRO A 263 10.83 2.65 9.56
N PRO A 264 11.46 2.74 10.76
CA PRO A 264 11.15 3.84 11.69
C PRO A 264 11.60 5.20 11.16
N ILE A 265 12.74 5.29 10.46
CA ILE A 265 13.20 6.55 9.85
C ILE A 265 12.22 7.01 8.78
N LEU A 266 11.80 6.12 7.88
CA LEU A 266 10.81 6.44 6.86
C LEU A 266 9.46 6.83 7.46
N PHE A 267 9.02 6.14 8.51
CA PHE A 267 7.76 6.47 9.19
C PHE A 267 7.78 7.90 9.74
N VAL A 268 8.84 8.26 10.46
CA VAL A 268 9.04 9.62 10.98
C VAL A 268 9.09 10.61 9.81
N PHE A 269 9.91 10.35 8.80
CA PHE A 269 10.05 11.20 7.63
C PHE A 269 8.69 11.46 6.96
N PHE A 270 7.94 10.42 6.59
CA PHE A 270 6.63 10.56 5.93
C PHE A 270 5.60 11.24 6.82
N ARG A 271 5.65 11.04 8.14
CA ARG A 271 4.74 11.69 9.09
C ARG A 271 4.90 13.21 9.11
N PHE A 272 6.14 13.69 9.02
CA PHE A 272 6.47 15.11 9.10
C PHE A 272 6.59 15.79 7.73
N PHE A 273 6.89 15.05 6.66
CA PHE A 273 7.13 15.59 5.32
C PHE A 273 6.01 16.53 4.88
N TRP A 274 4.75 16.07 4.89
CA TRP A 274 3.59 16.89 4.50
C TRP A 274 3.22 17.99 5.50
N SER A 275 3.81 17.99 6.70
CA SER A 275 3.55 19.02 7.72
C SER A 275 4.40 20.28 7.52
N ILE A 276 5.39 20.23 6.62
CA ILE A 276 6.27 21.38 6.34
C ILE A 276 5.48 22.44 5.55
N PRO A 277 5.44 23.71 5.96
CA PRO A 277 4.61 24.73 5.31
C PRO A 277 5.03 25.07 3.87
N ILE A 278 6.21 24.62 3.43
CA ILE A 278 6.74 24.89 2.09
C ILE A 278 5.84 24.37 0.96
N TRP A 279 5.00 23.36 1.23
CA TRP A 279 4.06 22.80 0.24
C TRP A 279 3.04 23.81 -0.28
N GLN A 280 2.75 24.85 0.48
CA GLN A 280 1.80 25.90 0.11
C GLN A 280 2.30 26.75 -1.07
N TYR A 281 3.61 26.76 -1.36
CA TYR A 281 4.21 27.56 -2.42
C TYR A 281 4.33 26.81 -3.76
N PHE A 282 4.07 25.50 -3.78
CA PHE A 282 4.14 24.69 -5.01
C PHE A 282 2.79 24.63 -5.71
N LYS A 283 2.78 24.84 -7.03
CA LYS A 283 1.58 24.71 -7.86
C LYS A 283 1.04 23.27 -7.92
N ASN A 284 1.94 22.28 -7.84
CA ASN A 284 1.61 20.85 -7.87
C ASN A 284 2.37 20.11 -6.74
N PRO A 285 1.98 20.32 -5.48
CA PRO A 285 2.72 19.83 -4.32
C PRO A 285 2.77 18.30 -4.27
N GLU A 286 1.71 17.62 -4.72
CA GLU A 286 1.61 16.15 -4.74
C GLU A 286 2.65 15.51 -5.66
N LYS A 287 2.77 16.00 -6.90
CA LYS A 287 3.73 15.47 -7.90
C LYS A 287 5.17 15.66 -7.43
N ILE A 288 5.49 16.86 -6.95
CA ILE A 288 6.83 17.20 -6.45
C ILE A 288 7.14 16.41 -5.17
N GLY A 289 6.16 16.29 -4.28
CA GLY A 289 6.26 15.54 -3.04
C GLY A 289 6.55 14.07 -3.28
N LEU A 290 5.88 13.44 -4.25
CA LEU A 290 6.13 12.04 -4.61
C LEU A 290 7.57 11.83 -5.10
N ILE A 291 8.07 12.70 -5.98
CA ILE A 291 9.46 12.62 -6.48
C ILE A 291 10.46 12.77 -5.32
N LEU A 292 10.28 13.79 -4.46
CA LEU A 292 11.15 14.04 -3.32
C LEU A 292 11.10 12.92 -2.28
N MET A 293 9.93 12.30 -2.07
CA MET A 293 9.77 11.15 -1.20
C MET A 293 10.53 9.94 -1.74
N SER A 294 10.38 9.61 -3.03
CA SER A 294 11.13 8.52 -3.67
C SER A 294 12.62 8.75 -3.58
N PHE A 295 13.06 9.99 -3.81
CA PHE A 295 14.49 10.35 -3.71
C PHE A 295 15.03 10.24 -2.28
N SER A 296 14.28 10.74 -1.29
CA SER A 296 14.69 10.66 0.12
C SER A 296 14.76 9.21 0.59
N THR A 297 13.79 8.39 0.16
CA THR A 297 13.73 6.95 0.43
C THR A 297 14.98 6.24 -0.11
N PHE A 298 15.36 6.55 -1.35
CA PHE A 298 16.58 6.06 -1.98
C PHE A 298 17.84 6.45 -1.19
N ILE A 299 18.00 7.74 -0.86
CA ILE A 299 19.17 8.22 -0.10
C ILE A 299 19.27 7.54 1.26
N ILE A 300 18.16 7.47 2.01
CA ILE A 300 18.15 6.84 3.35
C ILE A 300 18.58 5.38 3.23
N SER A 301 18.03 4.63 2.26
CA SER A 301 18.42 3.24 2.01
C SER A 301 19.90 3.09 1.72
N LEU A 302 20.45 3.96 0.86
CA LEU A 302 21.84 3.94 0.45
C LEU A 302 22.78 4.24 1.64
N ILE A 303 22.46 5.24 2.45
CA ILE A 303 23.25 5.60 3.64
C ILE A 303 23.28 4.42 4.63
N LEU A 304 22.11 3.86 4.96
CA LEU A 304 22.04 2.76 5.94
C LEU A 304 22.76 1.50 5.43
N THR A 305 22.70 1.23 4.12
CA THR A 305 23.39 0.10 3.50
C THR A 305 24.90 0.29 3.55
N ALA A 306 25.40 1.47 3.15
CA ALA A 306 26.83 1.80 3.21
C ALA A 306 27.40 1.67 4.62
N LEU A 307 26.67 2.18 5.62
CA LEU A 307 27.05 2.07 7.04
C LEU A 307 27.05 0.63 7.53
N THR A 308 26.03 -0.16 7.16
CA THR A 308 25.95 -1.58 7.53
C THR A 308 27.16 -2.34 6.99
N TYR A 309 27.43 -2.28 5.69
CA TYR A 309 28.56 -2.98 5.08
C TYR A 309 29.92 -2.52 5.60
N SER A 310 30.10 -1.22 5.84
CA SER A 310 31.37 -0.71 6.39
C SER A 310 31.63 -1.26 7.80
N THR A 311 30.60 -1.30 8.67
CA THR A 311 30.75 -1.85 10.02
C THR A 311 30.92 -3.38 10.07
N GLU A 312 30.35 -4.10 9.10
CA GLU A 312 30.58 -5.54 8.95
C GLU A 312 32.04 -5.82 8.58
N ILE A 313 32.63 -4.99 7.73
CA ILE A 313 34.03 -5.16 7.30
C ILE A 313 35.01 -4.88 8.43
N LEU A 314 34.79 -3.84 9.23
CA LEU A 314 35.61 -3.56 10.41
C LEU A 314 35.65 -4.73 11.41
N LYS A 315 34.65 -5.62 11.37
CA LYS A 315 34.54 -6.78 12.26
C LYS A 315 35.16 -8.05 11.70
N LYS A 316 35.50 -8.10 10.40
CA LYS A 316 36.14 -9.28 9.80
C LYS A 316 37.41 -9.67 10.56
N GLU A 317 37.58 -10.97 10.75
CA GLU A 317 38.80 -11.59 11.23
C GLU A 317 39.59 -12.21 10.07
N VAL A 318 40.87 -12.54 10.31
CA VAL A 318 41.74 -13.19 9.29
C VAL A 318 41.15 -14.52 8.79
N LYS A 319 40.39 -15.22 9.64
CA LYS A 319 39.72 -16.47 9.31
C LYS A 319 38.58 -16.31 8.31
N ASP A 320 37.99 -15.12 8.24
CA ASP A 320 36.88 -14.80 7.35
C ASP A 320 37.36 -14.35 5.96
N ASP A 321 38.69 -14.32 5.72
CA ASP A 321 39.24 -13.86 4.46
C ASP A 321 39.07 -14.92 3.37
N THR A 322 38.13 -14.65 2.47
CA THR A 322 37.80 -15.47 1.30
C THR A 322 38.81 -15.34 0.18
N CYS A 323 39.72 -14.37 0.25
CA CYS A 323 40.73 -14.14 -0.79
C CYS A 323 42.14 -14.31 -0.21
N ARG A 324 43.09 -14.65 -1.07
CA ARG A 324 44.52 -14.61 -0.79
C ARG A 324 45.17 -13.70 -1.83
N VAL A 325 45.81 -12.64 -1.37
CA VAL A 325 46.56 -11.71 -2.23
C VAL A 325 48.02 -12.16 -2.23
N ILE A 326 48.56 -12.49 -3.40
CA ILE A 326 49.97 -12.85 -3.60
C ILE A 326 50.70 -11.60 -4.14
N LEU A 327 51.84 -11.25 -3.56
CA LEU A 327 52.58 -10.04 -3.88
C LEU A 327 53.83 -10.37 -4.71
N ASN A 328 54.09 -9.60 -5.78
CA ASN A 328 55.21 -9.81 -6.71
C ASN A 328 56.59 -9.69 -6.05
N ASN A 329 56.70 -8.93 -4.96
CA ASN A 329 57.90 -8.81 -4.15
C ASN A 329 57.60 -8.02 -2.86
N THR A 330 58.21 -8.44 -1.74
CA THR A 330 58.51 -7.70 -0.47
C THR A 330 57.84 -8.12 0.85
N ASN A 331 58.66 -7.90 1.90
CA ASN A 331 58.54 -7.80 3.36
C ASN A 331 57.24 -7.26 3.99
N ILE A 332 56.12 -7.18 3.27
CA ILE A 332 54.84 -6.76 3.85
C ILE A 332 54.24 -7.97 4.55
N ASP A 333 54.17 -7.91 5.87
CA ASP A 333 53.49 -8.94 6.66
C ASP A 333 51.99 -8.93 6.35
N THR A 334 51.55 -9.93 5.58
CA THR A 334 50.14 -10.14 5.19
C THR A 334 49.38 -11.01 6.18
N SER A 335 50.03 -11.51 7.26
CA SER A 335 49.41 -12.48 8.18
C SER A 335 48.18 -11.94 8.91
N ASN A 336 48.10 -10.62 9.09
CA ASN A 336 46.99 -9.93 9.76
C ASN A 336 46.14 -9.09 8.80
N LEU A 337 46.29 -9.27 7.48
CA LEU A 337 45.55 -8.51 6.47
C LEU A 337 44.38 -9.32 5.93
N VAL A 338 43.23 -8.66 5.80
CA VAL A 338 42.00 -9.22 5.20
C VAL A 338 41.65 -8.43 3.96
N PHE A 339 41.36 -9.12 2.85
CA PHE A 339 40.90 -8.46 1.64
C PHE A 339 39.53 -7.77 1.86
N ILE A 340 39.46 -6.49 1.53
CA ILE A 340 38.21 -5.71 1.56
C ILE A 340 37.62 -5.65 0.15
N THR A 341 38.37 -5.02 -0.75
CA THR A 341 37.96 -4.74 -2.13
C THR A 341 39.16 -4.27 -2.95
N SER A 342 38.98 -4.15 -4.26
CA SER A 342 39.95 -3.59 -5.19
C SER A 342 39.27 -2.61 -6.13
N ASN A 343 40.02 -1.63 -6.61
CA ASN A 343 39.58 -0.72 -7.67
C ASN A 343 40.51 -0.84 -8.89
N SER A 344 40.42 0.06 -9.86
CA SER A 344 41.22 0.01 -11.08
C SER A 344 42.73 0.15 -10.87
N SER A 345 43.20 0.60 -9.70
CA SER A 345 44.60 0.94 -9.44
C SER A 345 45.20 0.35 -8.15
N ASN A 346 44.35 0.01 -7.18
CA ASN A 346 44.75 -0.35 -5.82
C ASN A 346 43.90 -1.49 -5.25
N VAL A 347 44.49 -2.23 -4.31
CA VAL A 347 43.81 -3.19 -3.44
C VAL A 347 43.77 -2.65 -2.02
N PHE A 348 42.61 -2.74 -1.40
CA PHE A 348 42.35 -2.28 -0.05
C PHE A 348 42.29 -3.49 0.88
N MET A 349 43.18 -3.54 1.86
CA MET A 349 43.24 -4.61 2.85
C MET A 349 43.06 -4.05 4.26
N LEU A 350 42.25 -4.71 5.07
CA LEU A 350 42.07 -4.36 6.48
C LEU A 350 43.16 -5.02 7.30
N ASP A 351 43.93 -4.23 8.04
CA ASP A 351 44.79 -4.75 9.09
C ASP A 351 43.93 -5.03 10.33
N VAL A 352 43.74 -6.30 10.67
CA VAL A 352 42.84 -6.74 11.75
C VAL A 352 43.33 -6.25 13.12
N SER A 353 44.65 -6.06 13.29
CA SER A 353 45.25 -5.64 14.55
C SER A 353 45.06 -4.15 14.82
N THR A 354 45.22 -3.31 13.79
CA THR A 354 45.11 -1.85 13.91
C THR A 354 43.76 -1.30 13.50
N LYS A 355 42.91 -2.13 12.87
CA LYS A 355 41.64 -1.76 12.23
C LYS A 355 41.79 -0.63 11.21
N LYS A 356 42.98 -0.48 10.63
CA LYS A 356 43.28 0.50 9.56
C LYS A 356 43.38 -0.21 8.22
N VAL A 357 42.98 0.49 7.16
CA VAL A 357 43.13 -0.02 5.80
C VAL A 357 44.53 0.27 5.29
N LYS A 358 45.23 -0.76 4.83
CA LYS A 358 46.44 -0.66 4.01
C LYS A 358 46.05 -0.70 2.55
N ILE A 359 46.62 0.22 1.78
CA ILE A 359 46.37 0.38 0.35
C ILE A 359 47.61 -0.11 -0.37
N ILE A 360 47.45 -1.11 -1.23
CA ILE A 360 48.54 -1.73 -1.99
C ILE A 360 48.28 -1.48 -3.48
N PRO A 361 49.19 -0.82 -4.20
CA PRO A 361 49.06 -0.64 -5.64
C PRO A 361 49.01 -1.98 -6.40
N LEU A 362 48.15 -2.08 -7.41
CA LEU A 362 47.93 -3.33 -8.16
C LEU A 362 49.19 -3.88 -8.82
N TYR A 363 50.14 -3.03 -9.23
CA TYR A 363 51.40 -3.49 -9.84
C TYR A 363 52.29 -4.29 -8.86
N ASN A 364 52.07 -4.16 -7.55
CA ASN A 364 52.77 -4.95 -6.54
C ASN A 364 52.11 -6.32 -6.28
N ILE A 365 51.01 -6.62 -6.96
CA ILE A 365 50.20 -7.83 -6.75
C ILE A 365 50.44 -8.77 -7.92
N GLU A 366 50.80 -10.01 -7.60
CA GLU A 366 50.98 -11.09 -8.56
C GLU A 366 49.64 -11.73 -8.93
N SER A 367 48.82 -12.06 -7.93
CA SER A 367 47.50 -12.65 -8.12
C SER A 367 46.58 -12.44 -6.91
N ILE A 368 45.27 -12.53 -7.15
CA ILE A 368 44.24 -12.59 -6.11
C ILE A 368 43.51 -13.92 -6.30
N GLU A 369 43.69 -14.84 -5.36
CA GLU A 369 43.09 -16.18 -5.40
C GLU A 369 41.91 -16.25 -4.44
N THR A 370 40.76 -16.75 -4.89
CA THR A 370 39.65 -17.09 -3.99
C THR A 370 39.98 -18.39 -3.25
N LYS A 371 39.96 -18.35 -1.91
CA LYS A 371 40.08 -19.55 -1.09
C LYS A 371 38.81 -20.36 -1.26
N VAL A 372 38.92 -21.58 -1.79
CA VAL A 372 37.82 -22.54 -1.78
C VAL A 372 37.56 -22.90 -0.31
N PRO A 373 36.34 -22.69 0.22
CA PRO A 373 36.02 -23.07 1.60
C PRO A 373 36.23 -24.58 1.75
N LYS A 374 36.97 -24.97 2.80
CA LYS A 374 37.15 -26.38 3.19
C LYS A 374 35.92 -26.91 3.91
#